data_AF-M0L6X4-F1
#
_entry.id   AF-M0L6X4-F1
#
_cell.length_a   1.000
_cell.length_b   1.000
_cell.length_c   1.000
_cell.angle_alpha   90.00
_cell.angle_beta   90.00
_cell.angle_gamma   90.00
#
_symmetry.space_group_name_H-M   'P 1'
#
loop_
_entity.id
_entity.type
_entity.pdbx_description
1 polymer ?
#
loop_
_entity_poly.entity_id
_entity_poly.type
_entity_poly.pdbx_seq_one_letter_code
_entity_poly.pdbx_strand_id
1 'polypeptide(L)'
;LPISQLAVDSYGGLDFAFNNAGIEGESAPSSEQSLSNWNRVIEINLSGVFHGLREEIPAMLEDGGGAIVNTASIAGILGFPNLTPYVASKHGVVGLTKTAAIEFGAEDLRVNAVCPGVIETPMVERSQEEDPESMEQTIAATPMDRLGQPEEIAGAVAWLCSDDASFVTGESLVVDGGFSVQ
;
A
#
# COMPACT_ATOMS: atom_id res chain seq x y z
N LEU A 1 13.30 -9.26 -17.90
CA LEU A 1 13.94 -8.02 -17.39
C LEU A 1 13.14 -7.57 -16.19
N PRO A 2 13.76 -7.09 -15.10
CA PRO A 2 13.04 -6.39 -14.04
C PRO A 2 12.19 -5.27 -14.65
N ILE A 3 11.03 -4.98 -14.05
CA ILE A 3 10.11 -3.96 -14.61
C ILE A 3 10.76 -2.57 -14.62
N SER A 4 11.65 -2.28 -13.67
CA SER A 4 12.48 -1.07 -13.63
C SER A 4 13.40 -0.97 -14.85
N GLN A 5 14.12 -2.05 -15.20
CA GLN A 5 14.96 -2.07 -16.39
C GLN A 5 14.15 -1.87 -17.69
N LEU A 6 12.95 -2.46 -17.78
CA LEU A 6 12.08 -2.25 -18.93
C LEU A 6 11.67 -0.78 -19.06
N ALA A 7 11.39 -0.11 -17.94
CA ALA A 7 11.06 1.32 -17.93
C ALA A 7 12.24 2.16 -18.42
N VAL A 8 13.44 1.91 -17.88
CA VAL A 8 14.69 2.58 -18.30
C VAL A 8 14.96 2.36 -19.80
N ASP A 9 14.89 1.11 -20.27
CA ASP A 9 15.17 0.78 -21.67
C ASP A 9 14.14 1.39 -22.64
N SER A 10 12.88 1.53 -22.23
CA SER A 10 11.78 1.98 -23.10
C SER A 10 11.54 3.48 -23.06
N TYR A 11 11.74 4.10 -21.89
CA TYR A 11 11.35 5.49 -21.61
C TYR A 11 12.53 6.37 -21.20
N GLY A 12 13.71 5.80 -20.97
CA GLY A 12 14.94 6.53 -20.66
C GLY A 12 15.16 6.78 -19.17
N GLY A 13 14.26 6.31 -18.30
CA GLY A 13 14.43 6.39 -16.84
C GLY A 13 13.22 5.89 -16.06
N LEU A 14 13.30 5.99 -14.73
CA LEU A 14 12.21 5.67 -13.80
C LEU A 14 12.03 6.82 -12.79
N ASP A 15 11.10 7.75 -13.05
CA ASP A 15 10.86 8.89 -12.15
C ASP A 15 10.00 8.50 -10.92
N PHE A 16 9.02 7.62 -11.14
CA PHE A 16 8.03 7.24 -10.13
C PHE A 16 7.74 5.75 -10.13
N ALA A 17 7.56 5.17 -8.95
CA ALA A 17 7.08 3.80 -8.78
C ALA A 17 5.88 3.72 -7.83
N PHE A 18 4.91 2.87 -8.16
CA PHE A 18 3.75 2.61 -7.31
C PHE A 18 3.57 1.11 -7.06
N ASN A 19 4.02 0.66 -5.90
CA ASN A 19 3.91 -0.73 -5.47
C ASN A 19 2.50 -1.03 -4.95
N ASN A 20 1.59 -1.33 -5.87
CA ASN A 20 0.15 -1.51 -5.60
C ASN A 20 -0.31 -2.96 -5.45
N ALA A 21 0.46 -3.93 -5.96
CA ALA A 21 0.03 -5.33 -5.96
C ALA A 21 -0.28 -5.83 -4.54
N GLY A 22 -1.43 -6.47 -4.36
CA GLY A 22 -1.85 -7.00 -3.06
C GLY A 22 -3.10 -7.86 -3.13
N ILE A 23 -3.28 -8.72 -2.13
CA ILE A 23 -4.46 -9.56 -1.91
C ILE A 23 -4.92 -9.46 -0.45
N GLU A 24 -6.22 -9.68 -0.20
CA GLU A 24 -6.78 -9.75 1.16
C GLU A 24 -6.39 -11.06 1.87
N GLY A 25 -6.42 -12.18 1.14
CA GLY A 25 -6.27 -13.51 1.72
C GLY A 25 -7.59 -14.05 2.26
N GLU A 26 -7.51 -15.14 3.01
CA GLU A 26 -8.67 -15.79 3.64
C GLU A 26 -8.94 -15.23 5.05
N SER A 27 -10.23 -15.02 5.36
CA SER A 27 -10.69 -14.60 6.68
C SER A 27 -10.78 -15.80 7.63
N ALA A 28 -10.04 -15.74 8.74
CA ALA A 28 -10.09 -16.73 9.82
C ALA A 28 -9.46 -16.18 11.10
N PRO A 29 -9.92 -16.59 12.30
CA PRO A 29 -9.24 -16.27 13.56
C PRO A 29 -7.75 -16.62 13.51
N SER A 30 -6.90 -15.86 14.20
CA SER A 30 -5.42 -16.03 14.13
C SER A 30 -4.95 -17.47 14.38
N SER A 31 -5.62 -18.21 15.25
CA SER A 31 -5.30 -19.61 15.56
C SER A 31 -5.70 -20.62 14.49
N GLU A 32 -6.54 -20.21 13.54
CA GLU A 32 -7.09 -21.04 12.47
C GLU A 32 -6.55 -20.67 11.09
N GLN A 33 -5.73 -19.61 11.01
CA GLN A 33 -5.07 -19.18 9.79
C GLN A 33 -4.17 -20.28 9.23
N SER A 34 -4.40 -20.64 7.97
CA SER A 34 -3.59 -21.64 7.29
C SER A 34 -2.20 -21.08 6.98
N LEU A 35 -1.16 -21.91 7.08
CA LEU A 35 0.20 -21.50 6.68
C LEU A 35 0.27 -21.18 5.18
N SER A 36 -0.56 -21.82 4.35
CA SER A 36 -0.67 -21.49 2.94
C SER A 36 -1.22 -20.09 2.70
N ASN A 37 -2.28 -19.69 3.41
CA ASN A 37 -2.81 -18.33 3.32
C ASN A 37 -1.78 -17.32 3.81
N TRP A 38 -1.16 -17.59 4.97
CA TRP A 38 -0.09 -16.75 5.52
C TRP A 38 1.04 -16.52 4.50
N ASN A 39 1.62 -17.60 3.98
CA ASN A 39 2.74 -17.52 3.05
C ASN A 39 2.36 -16.76 1.79
N ARG A 40 1.18 -17.03 1.21
CA ARG A 40 0.71 -16.37 0.00
C ARG A 40 0.52 -14.87 0.20
N VAL A 41 -0.13 -14.46 1.29
CA VAL A 41 -0.37 -13.04 1.59
C VAL A 41 0.94 -12.31 1.85
N ILE A 42 1.85 -12.90 2.64
CA ILE A 42 3.17 -12.31 2.91
C ILE A 42 4.00 -12.20 1.63
N GLU A 43 4.04 -13.25 0.81
CA GLU A 43 4.79 -13.28 -0.45
C GLU A 43 4.32 -12.17 -1.40
N ILE A 44 3.02 -12.00 -1.57
CA ILE A 44 2.47 -11.00 -2.49
C ILE A 44 2.54 -9.59 -1.90
N ASN A 45 2.01 -9.39 -0.69
CA ASN A 45 1.79 -8.04 -0.14
C ASN A 45 3.05 -7.43 0.46
N LEU A 46 3.95 -8.25 1.03
CA LEU A 46 5.13 -7.75 1.73
C LEU A 46 6.40 -8.01 0.92
N SER A 47 6.67 -9.26 0.57
CA SER A 47 7.86 -9.60 -0.21
C SER A 47 7.80 -8.98 -1.61
N GLY A 48 6.61 -8.91 -2.23
CA GLY A 48 6.41 -8.22 -3.51
C GLY A 48 6.84 -6.76 -3.47
N VAL A 49 6.43 -6.01 -2.44
CA VAL A 49 6.85 -4.61 -2.23
C VAL A 49 8.36 -4.52 -1.99
N PHE A 50 8.92 -5.41 -1.18
CA PHE A 50 10.37 -5.45 -0.97
C PHE A 50 11.14 -5.70 -2.28
N HIS A 51 10.66 -6.62 -3.12
CA HIS A 51 11.27 -6.87 -4.43
C HIS A 51 11.16 -5.64 -5.34
N GLY A 52 10.03 -4.93 -5.33
CA GLY A 52 9.87 -3.64 -6.02
C GLY A 52 10.95 -2.66 -5.59
N LEU A 53 11.00 -2.34 -4.29
CA LEU A 53 12.00 -1.44 -3.71
C LEU A 53 13.44 -1.84 -4.08
N ARG A 54 13.77 -3.13 -3.98
CA ARG A 54 15.11 -3.64 -4.30
C ARG A 54 15.54 -3.35 -5.74
N GLU A 55 14.61 -3.40 -6.70
CA GLU A 55 14.91 -3.19 -8.12
C GLU A 55 14.69 -1.74 -8.57
N GLU A 56 13.77 -1.02 -7.93
CA GLU A 56 13.42 0.38 -8.24
C GLU A 56 14.49 1.33 -7.73
N ILE A 57 14.90 1.19 -6.45
CA ILE A 57 15.79 2.14 -5.79
C ILE A 57 17.10 2.34 -6.58
N PRO A 58 17.87 1.29 -6.96
CA PRO A 58 19.11 1.51 -7.70
C PRO A 58 18.89 2.21 -9.04
N ALA A 59 17.82 1.87 -9.77
CA ALA A 59 17.51 2.48 -11.07
C ALA A 59 17.16 3.96 -10.92
N MET A 60 16.37 4.32 -9.90
CA MET A 60 15.98 5.70 -9.64
C MET A 60 17.18 6.56 -9.18
N LEU A 61 18.07 6.00 -8.36
CA LEU A 61 19.27 6.70 -7.90
C LEU A 61 20.26 7.00 -9.03
N GLU A 62 20.36 6.12 -10.03
CA GLU A 62 21.17 6.37 -11.23
C GLU A 62 20.64 7.56 -12.06
N ASP A 63 19.34 7.80 -12.02
CA ASP A 63 18.65 8.90 -12.71
C ASP A 63 18.48 10.17 -11.84
N GLY A 64 19.03 10.18 -10.62
CA GLY A 64 19.09 11.35 -9.74
C GLY A 64 18.01 11.44 -8.67
N GLY A 65 17.25 10.38 -8.43
CA GLY A 65 16.23 10.31 -7.37
C GLY A 65 14.83 10.08 -7.92
N GLY A 66 13.81 10.49 -7.15
CA GLY A 66 12.40 10.38 -7.56
C GLY A 66 11.47 10.06 -6.39
N ALA A 67 10.34 9.40 -6.68
CA ALA A 67 9.38 9.03 -5.65
C ALA A 67 8.79 7.62 -5.80
N ILE A 68 8.77 6.88 -4.70
CA ILE A 68 8.11 5.58 -4.58
C ILE A 68 6.93 5.72 -3.63
N VAL A 69 5.78 5.20 -4.05
CA VAL A 69 4.61 5.06 -3.19
C VAL A 69 4.28 3.58 -3.02
N ASN A 70 4.13 3.12 -1.78
CA ASN A 70 3.74 1.75 -1.47
C ASN A 70 2.27 1.70 -1.04
N THR A 71 1.53 0.69 -1.48
CA THR A 71 0.15 0.48 -1.01
C THR A 71 0.14 -0.31 0.28
N ALA A 72 -0.03 0.38 1.40
CA ALA A 72 -0.30 -0.23 2.69
C ALA A 72 -1.83 -0.46 2.83
N SER A 73 -2.41 -0.01 3.94
CA SER A 73 -3.83 -0.02 4.29
C SER A 73 -3.96 0.69 5.64
N ILE A 74 -5.17 1.09 6.05
CA ILE A 74 -5.45 1.32 7.48
C ILE A 74 -5.14 0.08 8.33
N ALA A 75 -5.19 -1.13 7.77
CA ALA A 75 -4.71 -2.37 8.41
C ALA A 75 -3.18 -2.40 8.61
N GLY A 76 -2.44 -1.43 8.08
CA GLY A 76 -1.01 -1.22 8.35
C GLY A 76 -0.73 -0.37 9.59
N ILE A 77 -1.78 0.19 10.20
CA ILE A 77 -1.70 1.01 11.42
C ILE A 77 -2.74 0.62 12.49
N LEU A 78 -3.73 -0.21 12.12
CA LEU A 78 -4.77 -0.75 12.97
C LEU A 78 -4.82 -2.28 12.90
N GLY A 79 -5.39 -2.90 13.94
CA GLY A 79 -5.71 -4.33 13.92
C GLY A 79 -7.11 -4.60 13.38
N PHE A 80 -7.24 -5.59 12.50
CA PHE A 80 -8.52 -6.11 12.01
C PHE A 80 -8.66 -7.59 12.39
N PRO A 81 -9.72 -7.98 13.12
CA PRO A 81 -10.01 -9.37 13.40
C PRO A 81 -10.07 -10.21 12.12
N ASN A 82 -9.68 -11.47 12.23
CA ASN A 82 -9.72 -12.47 11.15
C ASN A 82 -8.81 -12.23 9.94
N LEU A 83 -8.10 -11.09 9.87
CA LEU A 83 -7.25 -10.70 8.74
C LEU A 83 -5.75 -10.71 9.10
N THR A 84 -5.32 -11.59 10.00
CA THR A 84 -3.96 -11.59 10.57
C THR A 84 -2.82 -11.54 9.53
N PRO A 85 -2.81 -12.36 8.46
CA PRO A 85 -1.77 -12.26 7.43
C PRO A 85 -1.77 -10.91 6.72
N TYR A 86 -2.95 -10.38 6.41
CA TYR A 86 -3.11 -9.08 5.75
C TYR A 86 -2.58 -7.94 6.62
N VAL A 87 -3.06 -7.86 7.87
CA VAL A 87 -2.64 -6.86 8.86
C VAL A 87 -1.12 -6.90 9.05
N ALA A 88 -0.54 -8.09 9.23
CA ALA A 88 0.90 -8.26 9.38
C ALA A 88 1.66 -7.77 8.14
N SER A 89 1.20 -8.15 6.94
CA SER A 89 1.83 -7.71 5.69
C SER A 89 1.80 -6.20 5.52
N LYS A 90 0.65 -5.54 5.80
CA LYS A 90 0.49 -4.10 5.61
C LYS A 90 1.24 -3.28 6.66
N HIS A 91 1.38 -3.78 7.89
CA HIS A 91 2.31 -3.20 8.87
C HIS A 91 3.76 -3.33 8.40
N GLY A 92 4.12 -4.47 7.81
CA GLY A 92 5.44 -4.68 7.21
C GLY A 92 5.75 -3.68 6.09
N VAL A 93 4.77 -3.38 5.22
CA VAL A 93 4.90 -2.37 4.17
C VAL A 93 5.17 -0.97 4.74
N VAL A 94 4.49 -0.59 5.82
CA VAL A 94 4.77 0.67 6.54
C VAL A 94 6.21 0.67 7.07
N GLY A 95 6.67 -0.45 7.62
CA GLY A 95 8.05 -0.63 8.06
C GLY A 95 9.07 -0.45 6.93
N LEU A 96 8.88 -1.15 5.81
CA LEU A 96 9.73 -1.04 4.62
C LEU A 96 9.81 0.40 4.10
N THR A 97 8.66 1.07 4.04
CA THR A 97 8.54 2.46 3.58
C THR A 97 9.40 3.40 4.43
N LYS A 98 9.26 3.32 5.77
CA LYS A 98 10.01 4.16 6.70
C LYS A 98 11.51 3.89 6.64
N THR A 99 11.90 2.63 6.54
CA THR A 99 13.32 2.25 6.41
C THR A 99 13.92 2.83 5.13
N ALA A 100 13.29 2.61 3.97
CA ALA A 100 13.80 3.13 2.70
C ALA A 100 13.86 4.66 2.67
N ALA A 101 12.86 5.34 3.25
CA ALA A 101 12.86 6.80 3.36
C ALA A 101 14.04 7.33 4.18
N ILE A 102 14.41 6.66 5.27
CA ILE A 102 15.57 7.04 6.10
C ILE A 102 16.88 6.75 5.38
N GLU A 103 16.98 5.62 4.68
CA GLU A 103 18.19 5.19 3.99
C GLU A 103 18.54 6.10 2.81
N PHE A 104 17.55 6.48 2.00
CA PHE A 104 17.77 7.12 0.69
C PHE A 104 17.31 8.58 0.59
N GLY A 105 16.75 9.16 1.67
CA GLY A 105 16.26 10.55 1.64
C GLY A 105 17.34 11.62 1.39
N ALA A 106 18.62 11.32 1.67
CA ALA A 106 19.74 12.20 1.34
C ALA A 106 20.16 12.13 -0.14
N GLU A 107 19.63 11.16 -0.89
CA GLU A 107 19.92 10.87 -2.30
C GLU A 107 18.74 11.26 -3.21
N ASP A 108 17.94 12.24 -2.76
CA ASP A 108 16.77 12.79 -3.47
C ASP A 108 15.67 11.76 -3.82
N LEU A 109 15.64 10.64 -3.09
CA LEU A 109 14.60 9.62 -3.19
C LEU A 109 13.59 9.77 -2.04
N ARG A 110 12.32 9.97 -2.40
CA ARG A 110 11.20 9.99 -1.44
C ARG A 110 10.46 8.66 -1.47
N VAL A 111 10.21 8.08 -0.30
CA VAL A 111 9.47 6.81 -0.19
C VAL A 111 8.33 6.98 0.80
N ASN A 112 7.10 6.87 0.34
CA ASN A 112 5.89 7.03 1.16
C ASN A 112 4.96 5.82 1.00
N ALA A 113 3.99 5.71 1.91
CA ALA A 113 2.93 4.73 1.80
C ALA A 113 1.58 5.46 1.76
N VAL A 114 0.66 4.94 0.96
CA VAL A 114 -0.76 5.25 1.08
C VAL A 114 -1.43 4.17 1.94
N CYS A 115 -2.28 4.60 2.87
CA CYS A 115 -3.06 3.75 3.77
C CYS A 115 -4.56 3.94 3.48
N PRO A 116 -5.11 3.28 2.44
CA PRO A 116 -6.53 3.36 2.14
C PRO A 116 -7.42 2.76 3.24
N GLY A 117 -8.61 3.33 3.40
CA GLY A 117 -9.75 2.68 4.04
C GLY A 117 -10.41 1.64 3.14
N VAL A 118 -11.72 1.44 3.25
CA VAL A 118 -12.47 0.54 2.36
C VAL A 118 -12.83 1.26 1.06
N ILE A 119 -12.32 0.76 -0.06
CA ILE A 119 -12.41 1.39 -1.39
C ILE A 119 -13.21 0.52 -2.33
N GLU A 120 -14.16 1.12 -3.06
CA GLU A 120 -15.00 0.46 -4.06
C GLU A 120 -14.14 -0.11 -5.19
N THR A 121 -13.83 -1.40 -5.09
CA THR A 121 -12.95 -2.14 -5.99
C THR A 121 -13.48 -3.56 -6.15
N PRO A 122 -13.09 -4.30 -7.20
CA PRO A 122 -13.46 -5.71 -7.32
C PRO A 122 -13.03 -6.58 -6.14
N MET A 123 -12.04 -6.16 -5.34
CA MET A 123 -11.69 -6.83 -4.09
C MET A 123 -12.80 -6.68 -3.05
N VAL A 124 -13.21 -5.44 -2.79
CA VAL A 124 -14.27 -5.09 -1.83
C VAL A 124 -15.64 -5.57 -2.28
N GLU A 125 -15.93 -5.56 -3.59
CA GLU A 125 -17.18 -6.12 -4.14
C GLU A 125 -17.33 -7.60 -3.75
N ARG A 126 -16.27 -8.40 -3.85
CA ARG A 126 -16.30 -9.81 -3.41
C ARG A 126 -16.51 -9.94 -1.90
N SER A 127 -15.82 -9.14 -1.10
CA SER A 127 -15.98 -9.16 0.36
C SER A 127 -17.40 -8.73 0.76
N GLN A 128 -18.01 -7.79 0.04
CA GLN A 128 -19.40 -7.38 0.22
C GLN A 128 -20.40 -8.48 -0.17
N GLU A 129 -20.13 -9.25 -1.22
CA GLU A 129 -20.96 -10.41 -1.58
C GLU A 129 -20.88 -11.54 -0.53
N GLU A 130 -19.72 -11.73 0.08
CA GLU A 130 -19.48 -12.73 1.12
C GLU A 130 -20.10 -12.34 2.47
N ASP A 131 -20.00 -11.06 2.86
CA ASP A 131 -20.54 -10.53 4.13
C ASP A 131 -21.10 -9.10 3.97
N PRO A 132 -22.35 -8.96 3.46
CA PRO A 132 -22.97 -7.66 3.24
C PRO A 132 -23.20 -6.86 4.54
N GLU A 133 -23.50 -7.55 5.65
CA GLU A 133 -23.79 -6.91 6.94
C GLU A 133 -22.54 -6.26 7.51
N SER A 134 -21.40 -6.96 7.48
CA SER A 134 -20.11 -6.41 7.89
C SER A 134 -19.71 -5.21 7.02
N MET A 135 -20.01 -5.25 5.72
CA MET A 135 -19.75 -4.12 4.83
C MET A 135 -20.61 -2.89 5.19
N GLU A 136 -21.91 -3.07 5.43
CA GLU A 136 -22.80 -1.99 5.87
C GLU A 136 -22.35 -1.38 7.20
N GLN A 137 -21.93 -2.22 8.16
CA GLN A 137 -21.37 -1.75 9.42
C GLN A 137 -20.09 -0.93 9.23
N THR A 138 -19.22 -1.36 8.31
CA THR A 138 -17.98 -0.65 8.00
C THR A 138 -18.25 0.70 7.34
N ILE A 139 -19.23 0.78 6.43
CA ILE A 139 -19.68 2.04 5.83
C ILE A 139 -20.22 2.97 6.91
N ALA A 140 -21.13 2.49 7.77
CA ALA A 140 -21.73 3.29 8.84
C ALA A 140 -20.71 3.74 9.90
N ALA A 141 -19.64 2.96 10.10
CA ALA A 141 -18.53 3.32 10.97
C ALA A 141 -17.54 4.29 10.32
N THR A 142 -17.64 4.55 9.02
CA THR A 142 -16.79 5.53 8.32
C THR A 142 -17.46 6.91 8.42
N PRO A 143 -16.81 7.96 8.97
CA PRO A 143 -17.43 9.27 9.13
C PRO A 143 -17.97 9.93 7.85
N MET A 144 -17.40 9.63 6.69
CA MET A 144 -17.91 10.08 5.39
C MET A 144 -19.13 9.27 4.88
N ASP A 145 -19.53 8.22 5.59
CA ASP A 145 -20.73 7.39 5.35
C ASP A 145 -20.83 6.82 3.92
N ARG A 146 -19.67 6.43 3.36
CA ARG A 146 -19.55 5.80 2.05
C ARG A 146 -18.22 5.07 1.91
N LEU A 147 -18.14 4.23 0.88
CA LEU A 147 -16.86 3.71 0.39
C LEU A 147 -16.04 4.84 -0.27
N GLY A 148 -14.71 4.75 -0.12
CA GLY A 148 -13.80 5.54 -0.92
C GLY A 148 -13.80 5.08 -2.38
N GLN A 149 -13.45 5.97 -3.30
CA GLN A 149 -13.33 5.67 -4.73
C GLN A 149 -11.87 5.44 -5.12
N PRO A 150 -11.57 4.57 -6.10
CA PRO A 150 -10.20 4.35 -6.57
C PRO A 150 -9.47 5.65 -6.96
N GLU A 151 -10.19 6.61 -7.52
CA GLU A 151 -9.66 7.92 -7.93
C GLU A 151 -9.18 8.77 -6.75
N GLU A 152 -9.76 8.59 -5.55
CA GLU A 152 -9.33 9.28 -4.34
C GLU A 152 -7.96 8.76 -3.88
N ILE A 153 -7.72 7.45 -4.03
CA ILE A 153 -6.41 6.84 -3.78
C ILE A 153 -5.42 7.24 -4.86
N ALA A 154 -5.82 7.19 -6.13
CA ALA A 154 -4.97 7.58 -7.25
C ALA A 154 -4.52 9.04 -7.14
N GLY A 155 -5.42 9.95 -6.71
CA GLY A 155 -5.09 11.35 -6.48
C GLY A 155 -4.05 11.54 -5.36
N ALA A 156 -4.19 10.80 -4.25
CA ALA A 156 -3.23 10.83 -3.15
C ALA A 156 -1.84 10.29 -3.57
N VAL A 157 -1.82 9.19 -4.33
CA VAL A 157 -0.58 8.60 -4.88
C VAL A 157 0.10 9.58 -5.84
N ALA A 158 -0.66 10.17 -6.77
CA ALA A 158 -0.13 11.15 -7.72
C ALA A 158 0.45 12.38 -7.01
N TRP A 159 -0.21 12.88 -5.97
CA TRP A 159 0.30 13.97 -5.14
C TRP A 159 1.60 13.58 -4.44
N LEU A 160 1.67 12.40 -3.81
CA LEU A 160 2.89 11.90 -3.16
C LEU A 160 4.05 11.74 -4.15
N CYS A 161 3.78 11.40 -5.41
CA CYS A 161 4.82 11.37 -6.44
C CYS A 161 5.26 12.77 -6.88
N SER A 162 4.36 13.75 -6.92
CA SER A 162 4.64 15.10 -7.43
C SER A 162 5.58 15.95 -6.57
N ASP A 163 6.06 17.06 -7.15
CA ASP A 163 6.89 18.07 -6.46
C ASP A 163 6.14 18.81 -5.33
N ASP A 164 4.80 18.78 -5.32
CA ASP A 164 3.99 19.35 -4.24
C ASP A 164 4.21 18.59 -2.91
N ALA A 165 4.74 17.37 -2.97
CA ALA A 165 5.14 16.54 -1.83
C ALA A 165 6.68 16.48 -1.65
N SER A 166 7.43 17.46 -2.17
CA SER A 166 8.90 17.49 -2.19
C SER A 166 9.59 17.39 -0.82
N PHE A 167 8.89 17.62 0.29
CA PHE A 167 9.42 17.45 1.65
C PHE A 167 8.69 16.35 2.45
N VAL A 168 7.94 15.48 1.77
CA VAL A 168 7.20 14.37 2.37
C VAL A 168 7.92 13.07 2.02
N THR A 169 8.48 12.40 3.03
CA THR A 169 9.11 11.08 2.91
C THR A 169 8.94 10.30 4.22
N GLY A 170 8.75 8.99 4.12
CA GLY A 170 8.48 8.10 5.26
C GLY A 170 7.05 8.17 5.79
N GLU A 171 6.17 8.92 5.14
CA GLU A 171 4.79 9.13 5.57
C GLU A 171 3.92 7.90 5.29
N SER A 172 2.93 7.67 6.16
CA SER A 172 1.90 6.64 5.99
C SER A 172 0.56 7.34 5.82
N LEU A 173 0.35 7.92 4.64
CA LEU A 173 -0.76 8.81 4.35
C LEU A 173 -2.09 8.08 4.39
N VAL A 174 -2.89 8.35 5.41
CA VAL A 174 -4.22 7.75 5.58
C VAL A 174 -5.23 8.41 4.65
N VAL A 175 -5.97 7.59 3.91
CA VAL A 175 -7.07 8.02 3.00
C VAL A 175 -8.27 7.10 3.22
N ASP A 176 -9.05 7.36 4.26
CA ASP A 176 -10.01 6.40 4.82
C ASP A 176 -11.37 6.98 5.23
N GLY A 177 -11.67 8.22 4.82
CA GLY A 177 -12.92 8.88 5.18
C GLY A 177 -13.10 9.14 6.68
N GLY A 178 -12.02 9.08 7.47
CA GLY A 178 -11.99 9.32 8.92
C GLY A 178 -12.14 8.07 9.78
N PHE A 179 -12.18 6.87 9.19
CA PHE A 179 -12.43 5.61 9.91
C PHE A 179 -11.42 5.36 11.05
N SER A 180 -10.15 5.70 10.86
CA SER A 180 -9.06 5.34 11.79
C SER A 180 -8.87 6.29 12.98
N VAL A 181 -9.57 7.42 13.04
CA VAL A 181 -9.34 8.49 14.04
C VAL A 181 -10.44 8.59 15.10
N GLN A 182 -11.30 7.57 15.21
CA GLN A 182 -12.43 7.50 16.14
C GLN A 182 -12.18 6.58 17.35
#